data_AF-A0A0F3GRD0-F1
#
_entry.id   AF-A0A0F3GRD0-F1
#
_cell.length_a   1.000
_cell.length_b   1.000
_cell.length_c   1.000
_cell.angle_alpha   90.00
_cell.angle_beta   90.00
_cell.angle_gamma   90.00
#
_symmetry.space_group_name_H-M   'P 1'
#
loop_
_entity.id
_entity.type
_entity.pdbx_description
1 polymer ?
#
loop_
_entity_poly.entity_id
_entity_poly.type
_entity_poly.pdbx_seq_one_letter_code
_entity_poly.pdbx_strand_id
1 'polypeptide(L)'
;TNTYLFTEYQLANFAQTGERVWHARYDYDFASLGIPGLLFSTRYAKGDNAKVIGFNGEGREWERDLSLGYVVQNGTFKDVSLRWQNASATSNFARDTNENRVILGYTVALW
;
A
#
# COMPACT_ATOMS: atom_id res chain seq x y z
N THR A 1 -12.22 -6.83 7.57
CA THR A 1 -11.95 -6.60 9.01
C THR A 1 -10.48 -6.31 9.13
N ASN A 2 -10.08 -5.11 9.54
CA ASN A 2 -8.66 -4.77 9.64
C ASN A 2 -8.02 -5.64 10.73
N THR A 3 -6.97 -6.35 10.36
CA THR A 3 -6.27 -7.29 11.23
C THR A 3 -4.93 -6.65 11.48
N TYR A 4 -4.79 -5.86 12.56
CA TYR A 4 -3.64 -4.99 12.88
C TYR A 4 -2.29 -5.73 12.90
N LEU A 5 -1.83 -6.16 11.73
CA LEU A 5 -0.60 -6.87 11.47
C LEU A 5 0.30 -5.92 10.69
N PHE A 6 1.59 -5.95 10.99
CA PHE A 6 2.58 -5.18 10.24
C PHE A 6 2.69 -5.64 8.76
N THR A 7 2.08 -6.77 8.43
CA THR A 7 1.94 -7.36 7.10
C THR A 7 0.62 -7.01 6.42
N GLU A 8 -0.24 -6.18 7.01
CA GLU A 8 -1.48 -5.74 6.38
C GLU A 8 -1.18 -4.70 5.28
N TYR A 9 -1.60 -5.03 4.06
CA TYR A 9 -1.43 -4.22 2.85
C TYR A 9 -2.81 -3.73 2.36
N GLN A 10 -2.85 -3.10 1.19
CA GLN A 10 -4.07 -2.46 0.69
C GLN A 10 -5.17 -3.47 0.32
N LEU A 11 -4.79 -4.65 -0.18
CA LEU A 11 -5.69 -5.68 -0.71
C LEU A 11 -5.68 -6.97 0.13
N ALA A 12 -4.54 -7.34 0.71
CA ALA A 12 -4.32 -8.56 1.48
C ALA A 12 -3.84 -8.26 2.91
N ASN A 13 -4.27 -9.11 3.85
CA ASN A 13 -3.84 -9.06 5.24
C ASN A 13 -2.84 -10.16 5.62
N PHE A 14 -2.54 -11.09 4.70
CA PHE A 14 -1.64 -12.23 4.89
C PHE A 14 -1.87 -12.95 6.23
N ALA A 15 -3.13 -13.27 6.49
CA ALA A 15 -3.60 -13.83 7.76
C ALA A 15 -4.07 -15.29 7.65
N GLN A 16 -3.67 -15.99 6.58
CA GLN A 16 -4.05 -17.40 6.43
C GLN A 16 -3.36 -18.26 7.50
N THR A 17 -3.97 -19.40 7.81
CA THR A 17 -3.45 -20.27 8.87
C THR A 17 -2.08 -20.82 8.50
N GLY A 18 -1.07 -20.58 9.34
CA GLY A 18 0.31 -21.06 9.12
C GLY A 18 1.10 -20.26 8.09
N GLU A 19 0.54 -19.16 7.59
CA GLU A 19 1.18 -18.29 6.62
C GLU A 19 2.42 -17.62 7.22
N ARG A 20 3.53 -17.68 6.49
CA ARG A 20 4.77 -16.98 6.82
C ARG A 20 4.96 -15.88 5.80
N VAL A 21 5.25 -14.68 6.28
CA VAL A 21 5.30 -13.50 5.44
C VAL A 21 6.62 -12.79 5.66
N TRP A 22 7.30 -12.45 4.57
CA TRP A 22 8.33 -11.43 4.61
C TRP A 22 7.82 -10.19 3.90
N HIS A 23 8.31 -9.05 4.35
CA HIS A 23 7.95 -7.76 3.78
C HIS A 23 9.19 -6.90 3.58
N ALA A 24 9.14 -6.06 2.56
CA ALA A 24 10.12 -5.03 2.28
C ALA A 24 9.39 -3.72 2.03
N ARG A 25 9.98 -2.63 2.53
CA ARG A 25 9.43 -1.29 2.38
C ARG A 25 10.55 -0.30 2.10
N TYR A 26 10.26 0.60 1.17
CA TYR A 26 11.12 1.74 0.87
C TYR A 26 10.27 3.00 0.84
N ASP A 27 10.71 4.01 1.57
CA ASP A 27 10.12 5.34 1.59
C ASP A 27 11.19 6.36 1.21
N TYR A 28 10.79 7.38 0.46
CA TYR A 28 11.69 8.44 0.04
C TYR A 28 11.01 9.80 0.11
N ASP A 29 11.72 10.74 0.73
CA ASP A 29 11.36 12.15 0.79
C ASP A 29 12.19 12.96 -0.21
N PHE A 30 11.51 13.51 -1.21
CA PHE A 30 12.13 14.29 -2.28
C PHE A 30 12.49 15.72 -1.85
N ALA A 31 12.20 16.13 -0.61
CA ALA A 31 12.73 17.38 -0.06
C ALA A 31 14.26 17.43 -0.15
N SER A 32 14.92 16.26 0.02
CA SER A 32 16.37 16.08 -0.17
C SER A 32 16.87 16.40 -1.58
N LEU A 33 15.99 16.33 -2.59
CA LEU A 33 16.27 16.65 -3.99
C LEU A 33 15.68 17.99 -4.42
N GLY A 34 15.20 18.81 -3.47
CA GLY A 34 14.64 20.13 -3.74
C GLY A 34 13.17 20.13 -4.18
N ILE A 35 12.45 19.02 -4.01
CA ILE A 35 10.99 18.93 -4.27
C ILE A 35 10.25 18.67 -2.95
N PRO A 36 10.16 19.67 -2.06
CA PRO A 36 9.45 19.51 -0.80
C PRO A 36 7.97 19.18 -1.01
N GLY A 37 7.43 18.30 -0.18
CA GLY A 37 6.04 17.84 -0.26
C GLY A 37 5.79 16.63 -1.16
N LEU A 38 6.79 16.21 -1.97
CA LEU A 38 6.71 14.99 -2.77
C LEU A 38 7.26 13.80 -1.97
N LEU A 39 6.41 12.79 -1.76
CA LEU A 39 6.72 11.58 -1.02
C LEU A 39 6.46 10.35 -1.88
N PHE A 40 7.38 9.40 -1.86
CA PHE A 40 7.22 8.09 -2.47
C PHE A 40 7.30 7.00 -1.42
N SER A 41 6.46 5.99 -1.56
CA SER A 41 6.51 4.76 -0.76
C SER A 41 6.22 3.58 -1.67
N THR A 42 7.00 2.52 -1.53
CA THR A 42 6.66 1.23 -2.10
C THR A 42 6.85 0.15 -1.06
N ARG A 43 5.93 -0.80 -1.08
CA ARG A 43 5.90 -1.94 -0.16
C ARG A 43 5.70 -3.20 -0.96
N TYR A 44 6.33 -4.28 -0.53
CA TYR A 44 6.12 -5.60 -1.10
C TYR A 44 6.06 -6.63 0.02
N ALA A 45 5.03 -7.46 0.01
CA ALA A 45 4.89 -8.60 0.91
C ALA A 45 4.68 -9.86 0.09
N LYS A 46 5.24 -10.96 0.60
CA LYS A 46 5.04 -12.29 0.02
C LYS A 46 4.84 -13.29 1.13
N GLY A 47 3.71 -13.98 1.04
CA GLY A 47 3.27 -15.04 1.92
C GLY A 47 3.50 -16.42 1.30
N ASP A 48 3.92 -17.37 2.12
CA ASP A 48 3.98 -18.79 1.80
C ASP A 48 3.47 -19.66 2.95
N ASN A 49 3.34 -20.98 2.73
CA ASN A 49 2.87 -21.94 3.72
C ASN A 49 1.45 -21.71 4.26
N ALA A 50 0.63 -20.95 3.52
CA ALA A 50 -0.75 -20.71 3.89
C ALA A 50 -1.60 -21.98 3.72
N LYS A 51 -2.40 -22.29 4.74
CA LYS A 51 -3.45 -23.32 4.67
C LYS A 51 -4.78 -22.65 4.39
N VAL A 52 -5.27 -22.81 3.16
CA VAL A 52 -6.49 -22.17 2.68
C VAL A 52 -7.61 -23.20 2.57
N ILE A 53 -8.76 -22.90 3.20
CA ILE A 53 -9.93 -23.79 3.19
C ILE A 53 -10.43 -23.95 1.75
N GLY A 54 -10.59 -25.19 1.30
CA GLY A 54 -11.05 -25.49 -0.06
C GLY A 54 -9.98 -25.44 -1.16
N PHE A 55 -8.73 -25.15 -0.80
CA PHE A 55 -7.59 -25.21 -1.71
C PHE A 55 -6.69 -26.41 -1.38
N ASN A 56 -6.37 -27.23 -2.38
CA ASN A 56 -5.49 -28.37 -2.20
C ASN A 56 -4.03 -27.97 -2.48
N GLY A 57 -3.18 -28.01 -1.46
CA GLY A 57 -1.77 -27.67 -1.54
C GLY A 57 -1.40 -26.43 -0.73
N GLU A 58 -0.18 -25.94 -0.97
CA GLU A 58 0.36 -24.76 -0.28
C GLU A 58 -0.15 -23.46 -0.89
N GLY A 59 -0.80 -22.63 -0.08
CA GLY A 59 -1.20 -21.29 -0.47
C GLY A 59 -0.01 -20.33 -0.50
N ARG A 60 0.07 -19.55 -1.58
CA ARG A 60 1.09 -18.52 -1.81
C ARG A 60 0.42 -17.28 -2.36
N GLU A 61 0.76 -16.14 -1.78
CA GLU A 61 0.27 -14.83 -2.22
C GLU A 61 1.37 -13.79 -2.15
N TRP A 62 1.27 -12.76 -2.96
CA TRP A 62 2.12 -11.58 -2.85
C TRP A 62 1.32 -10.34 -3.21
N GLU A 63 1.71 -9.22 -2.60
CA GLU A 63 1.16 -7.90 -2.88
C GLU A 63 2.26 -6.87 -3.01
N ARG A 64 2.12 -5.99 -4.01
CA ARG A 64 2.95 -4.80 -4.17
C ARG A 64 2.07 -3.57 -4.08
N ASP A 65 2.46 -2.65 -3.21
CA ASP A 65 1.90 -1.32 -3.11
C ASP A 65 2.89 -0.27 -3.59
N LEU A 66 2.37 0.73 -4.28
CA LEU A 66 3.07 1.94 -4.67
C LEU A 66 2.21 3.14 -4.31
N SER A 67 2.80 4.11 -3.63
CA SER A 67 2.17 5.36 -3.27
C SER A 67 3.06 6.52 -3.68
N LEU A 68 2.50 7.46 -4.42
CA LEU A 68 3.11 8.75 -4.75
C LEU A 68 2.19 9.86 -4.27
N GLY A 69 2.68 10.72 -3.40
CA GLY A 69 1.91 11.82 -2.82
C GLY A 69 2.62 13.15 -3.01
N TYR A 70 1.87 14.20 -3.31
CA TYR A 70 2.37 15.57 -3.36
C TYR A 70 1.46 16.51 -2.56
N VAL A 71 2.06 17.34 -1.72
CA VAL A 71 1.38 18.47 -1.05
C VAL A 71 1.97 19.76 -1.58
N VAL A 72 1.11 20.67 -2.05
CA VAL A 72 1.53 21.98 -2.52
C VAL A 72 2.02 22.81 -1.34
N GLN A 73 3.26 23.29 -1.43
CA GLN A 73 3.92 23.96 -0.31
C GLN A 73 3.55 25.46 -0.19
N ASN A 74 3.29 26.12 -1.33
CA ASN A 74 3.20 27.59 -1.41
C ASN A 74 2.10 28.04 -2.40
N GLY A 75 1.71 29.32 -2.30
CA GLY A 75 0.78 29.96 -3.23
C GLY A 75 -0.70 29.67 -2.94
N THR A 76 -1.57 29.98 -3.91
CA THR A 76 -3.03 29.90 -3.76
C THR A 76 -3.55 28.50 -3.42
N PHE A 77 -2.82 27.45 -3.84
CA PHE A 77 -3.19 26.05 -3.59
C PHE A 77 -2.38 25.41 -2.48
N LYS A 78 -1.69 26.20 -1.64
CA LYS A 78 -0.97 25.66 -0.48
C LYS A 78 -1.87 24.71 0.31
N ASP A 79 -1.30 23.60 0.78
CA ASP A 79 -1.97 22.53 1.55
C ASP A 79 -2.96 21.65 0.75
N VAL A 80 -3.13 21.91 -0.56
CA VAL A 80 -3.78 20.93 -1.45
C VAL A 80 -2.86 19.73 -1.60
N SER A 81 -3.42 18.54 -1.40
CA SER A 81 -2.73 17.26 -1.48
C SER A 81 -3.33 16.38 -2.58
N LEU A 82 -2.47 15.77 -3.37
CA LEU A 82 -2.84 14.72 -4.32
C LEU A 82 -2.04 13.47 -3.99
N ARG A 83 -2.71 12.34 -3.88
CA ARG A 83 -2.07 11.05 -3.66
C ARG A 83 -2.61 10.00 -4.63
N TRP A 84 -1.69 9.35 -5.32
CA TRP A 84 -1.98 8.16 -6.11
C TRP A 84 -1.45 6.93 -5.38
N GLN A 85 -2.29 5.91 -5.30
CA GLN A 85 -1.93 4.60 -4.76
C GLN A 85 -2.26 3.54 -5.81
N ASN A 86 -1.33 2.61 -6.03
CA ASN A 86 -1.51 1.46 -6.90
C ASN A 86 -1.15 0.20 -6.11
N ALA A 87 -2.05 -0.77 -6.10
CA ALA A 87 -1.85 -2.06 -5.45
C ALA A 87 -2.08 -3.18 -6.47
N SER A 88 -1.24 -4.21 -6.39
CA SER A 88 -1.32 -5.40 -7.24
C SER A 88 -1.09 -6.62 -6.37
N ALA A 89 -2.08 -7.51 -6.32
CA ALA A 89 -2.06 -8.72 -5.52
C ALA A 89 -2.36 -9.94 -6.41
N THR A 90 -1.55 -10.99 -6.26
CA THR A 90 -1.69 -12.26 -6.96
C THR A 90 -1.56 -13.41 -5.98
N SER A 91 -2.35 -14.46 -6.18
CA SER A 91 -2.28 -15.67 -5.37
C SER A 91 -2.58 -16.92 -6.20
N ASN A 92 -2.25 -18.10 -5.68
CA ASN A 92 -2.64 -19.36 -6.32
C ASN A 92 -3.98 -19.92 -5.85
N PHE A 93 -4.67 -19.26 -4.91
CA PHE A 93 -5.90 -19.74 -4.28
C PHE A 93 -7.08 -18.74 -4.33
N ALA A 94 -6.84 -17.50 -4.74
CA ALA A 94 -7.83 -16.46 -4.92
C ALA A 94 -7.60 -15.68 -6.23
N ARG A 95 -8.53 -14.80 -6.57
CA ARG A 95 -8.46 -14.01 -7.80
C ARG A 95 -7.44 -12.87 -7.68
N ASP A 96 -6.61 -12.73 -8.71
CA ASP A 96 -5.71 -11.59 -8.86
C ASP A 96 -6.46 -10.25 -8.91
N THR A 97 -5.94 -9.27 -8.19
CA THR A 97 -6.57 -7.96 -8.05
C THR A 97 -5.56 -6.86 -8.34
N ASN A 98 -5.98 -5.87 -9.12
CA ASN A 98 -5.24 -4.63 -9.35
C ASN A 98 -6.15 -3.46 -8.99
N GLU A 99 -5.64 -2.53 -8.18
CA GLU A 99 -6.41 -1.38 -7.72
C GLU A 99 -5.62 -0.08 -7.88
N ASN A 100 -6.32 0.98 -8.27
CA ASN A 100 -5.81 2.34 -8.27
C ASN A 100 -6.72 3.23 -7.45
N ARG A 101 -6.12 4.02 -6.55
CA ARG A 101 -6.81 5.07 -5.80
C ARG A 101 -6.18 6.41 -6.12
N VAL A 102 -7.00 7.40 -6.44
CA VAL A 102 -6.59 8.80 -6.56
C VAL A 102 -7.33 9.57 -5.50
N ILE A 103 -6.59 10.22 -4.61
CA ILE A 103 -7.11 10.92 -3.45
C ILE A 103 -6.69 12.37 -3.56
N LEU A 104 -7.68 13.25 -3.66
CA LEU A 104 -7.50 14.70 -3.58
C LEU A 104 -7.99 15.16 -2.21
N GLY A 105 -7.15 15.88 -1.48
CA GLY A 105 -7.47 16.36 -0.14
C GLY A 105 -7.06 17.82 0.03
N TYR A 106 -7.85 18.57 0.77
CA TYR A 106 -7.52 19.92 1.21
C TYR A 106 -8.11 20.14 2.60
N THR A 107 -7.34 20.74 3.50
CA THR A 107 -7.77 21.02 4.87
C THR A 107 -7.93 22.52 5.05
N VAL A 108 -9.11 22.93 5.48
CA VAL A 108 -9.43 24.34 5.76
C VAL A 108 -9.52 24.53 7.26
N ALA A 109 -8.64 25.35 7.83
CA ALA A 109 -8.81 25.84 9.19
C ALA A 109 -9.96 26.86 9.22
N LEU A 110 -10.90 26.68 10.16
CA LEU A 110 -12.10 27.52 10.27
C LEU A 110 -11.97 28.61 11.34
N TRP A 111 -11.04 28.45 12.29
CA TRP A 111 -10.70 29.38 13.36
C TRP A 111 -9.28 29.11 13.86
#